data_AF-A0A2T7EN94-F1
#
_entry.id   AF-A0A2T7EN94-F1
#
_cell.length_a   1.000
_cell.length_b   1.000
_cell.length_c   1.000
_cell.angle_alpha   90.00
_cell.angle_beta   90.00
_cell.angle_gamma   90.00
#
_symmetry.space_group_name_H-M   'P 1'
#
loop_
_entity.id
_entity.type
_entity.pdbx_description
1 polymer ?
#
loop_
_entity_poly.entity_id
_entity_poly.type
_entity_poly.pdbx_seq_one_letter_code
_entity_poly.pdbx_strand_id
1 'polypeptide(L)'
;MAKAQTMGALLTILVVLATSAEMAHGICNLSSNGIRACQPAAAIRNPTEQPSAACCAALAGADLPCLCRYKNAAGVWVRFYRIDINRAMGLPGKCGLAMPANC
;
A
#
# COMPACT_ATOMS: atom_id res chain seq x y z
N MET A 1 48.10 19.85 -22.64
CA MET A 1 47.23 19.59 -21.46
C MET A 1 45.84 20.13 -21.77
N ALA A 2 44.97 19.37 -22.45
CA ALA A 2 43.56 19.73 -22.59
C ALA A 2 42.72 18.51 -23.01
N LYS A 3 41.77 18.17 -22.15
CA LYS A 3 40.47 17.59 -22.49
C LYS A 3 40.40 16.10 -22.85
N ALA A 4 41.04 15.27 -22.03
CA ALA A 4 40.71 13.84 -21.89
C ALA A 4 39.54 13.60 -20.90
N GLN A 5 38.43 14.36 -21.03
CA GLN A 5 37.34 14.33 -20.03
C GLN A 5 35.94 14.10 -20.60
N THR A 6 35.79 13.80 -21.89
CA THR A 6 34.46 13.75 -22.52
C THR A 6 33.89 12.35 -22.79
N MET A 7 34.59 11.26 -22.46
CA MET A 7 34.11 9.89 -22.75
C MET A 7 33.47 9.15 -21.56
N GLY A 8 33.46 9.73 -20.35
CA GLY A 8 32.83 9.11 -19.18
C GLY A 8 31.37 9.55 -18.92
N ALA A 9 30.92 10.61 -19.57
CA ALA A 9 29.63 11.24 -19.25
C ALA A 9 28.43 10.68 -20.06
N LEU A 10 28.69 9.84 -21.08
CA LEU A 10 27.64 9.40 -21.99
C LEU A 10 26.88 8.14 -21.53
N LEU A 11 27.38 7.42 -20.52
CA LEU A 11 26.77 6.17 -20.04
C LEU A 11 25.85 6.32 -18.82
N THR A 12 25.77 7.50 -18.20
CA THR A 12 25.00 7.71 -16.96
C THR A 12 23.60 8.29 -17.17
N ILE A 13 23.23 8.69 -18.40
CA ILE A 13 21.96 9.38 -18.67
C ILE A 13 20.77 8.41 -18.84
N LEU A 14 21.01 7.09 -18.92
CA LEU A 14 19.96 6.09 -19.18
C LEU A 14 19.27 5.48 -17.94
N VAL A 15 19.46 6.03 -16.73
CA VAL A 15 18.89 5.46 -15.48
C VAL A 15 17.81 6.34 -14.82
N VAL A 16 17.41 7.47 -15.40
CA VAL A 16 16.44 8.40 -14.77
C VAL A 16 15.10 8.44 -15.52
N LEU A 17 14.42 7.30 -15.65
CA LEU A 17 13.04 7.22 -16.17
C LEU A 17 12.15 6.27 -15.35
N ALA A 18 12.46 6.07 -14.07
CA ALA A 18 11.69 5.19 -13.19
C ALA A 18 11.22 5.89 -11.92
N THR A 19 10.66 7.09 -12.03
CA THR A 19 9.82 7.63 -10.96
C THR A 19 8.66 8.40 -11.58
N SER A 20 7.75 7.68 -12.23
CA SER A 20 6.35 8.12 -12.20
C SER A 20 5.95 8.05 -10.72
N ALA A 21 6.11 9.17 -10.01
CA ALA A 21 5.34 9.42 -8.81
C ALA A 21 3.88 9.49 -9.28
N GLU A 22 3.26 8.31 -9.44
CA GLU A 22 1.82 8.21 -9.40
C GLU A 22 1.41 9.01 -8.17
N MET A 23 0.68 10.09 -8.40
CA MET A 23 -0.05 10.80 -7.35
C MET A 23 -1.04 9.76 -6.80
N ALA A 24 -0.54 8.88 -5.95
CA ALA A 24 -1.28 7.78 -5.40
C ALA A 24 -2.24 8.43 -4.43
N HIS A 25 -3.49 8.55 -4.86
CA HIS A 25 -4.63 8.88 -4.01
C HIS A 25 -4.78 7.72 -3.00
N GLY A 26 -3.90 7.71 -2.02
CA GLY A 26 -3.80 6.72 -0.97
C GLY A 26 -4.44 7.26 0.31
N ILE A 27 -4.92 6.35 1.14
CA ILE A 27 -5.48 6.68 2.46
C ILE A 27 -4.46 6.21 3.48
N CYS A 28 -3.97 7.11 4.35
CA CYS A 28 -3.03 6.74 5.42
C CYS A 28 -1.77 6.02 4.90
N ASN A 29 -1.12 6.59 3.88
CA ASN A 29 0.03 6.00 3.19
C ASN A 29 -0.22 4.62 2.54
N LEU A 30 -1.48 4.18 2.44
CA LEU A 30 -1.86 2.98 1.69
C LEU A 30 -2.33 3.39 0.29
N SER A 31 -1.53 3.06 -0.72
CA SER A 31 -1.86 3.37 -2.12
C SER A 31 -3.13 2.65 -2.58
N SER A 32 -3.79 3.16 -3.63
CA SER A 32 -4.95 2.48 -4.22
C SER A 32 -4.60 1.06 -4.70
N ASN A 33 -3.37 0.83 -5.16
CA ASN A 33 -2.87 -0.49 -5.53
C ASN A 33 -2.75 -1.39 -4.29
N GLY A 34 -2.28 -0.84 -3.16
CA GLY A 34 -2.25 -1.53 -1.87
C GLY A 34 -3.65 -1.92 -1.37
N ILE A 35 -4.62 -0.99 -1.46
CA ILE A 35 -6.02 -1.28 -1.12
C ILE A 35 -6.55 -2.44 -1.98
N ARG A 36 -6.31 -2.42 -3.30
CA ARG A 36 -6.72 -3.51 -4.20
C ARG A 36 -6.02 -4.82 -3.89
N ALA A 37 -4.74 -4.80 -3.53
CA ALA A 37 -4.00 -6.01 -3.15
C ALA A 37 -4.57 -6.66 -1.88
N CYS A 38 -5.10 -5.84 -0.95
CA CYS A 38 -5.72 -6.30 0.29
C CYS A 38 -7.21 -6.65 0.18
N GLN A 39 -7.89 -6.15 -0.85
CA GLN A 39 -9.34 -6.32 -1.03
C GLN A 39 -9.79 -7.79 -1.02
N PRO A 40 -9.11 -8.77 -1.65
CA PRO A 40 -9.55 -10.17 -1.62
C PRO A 40 -9.59 -10.75 -0.20
N ALA A 41 -8.60 -10.42 0.63
CA ALA A 41 -8.51 -10.90 2.00
C ALA A 41 -9.43 -10.14 2.96
N ALA A 42 -9.95 -8.97 2.55
CA ALA A 42 -10.94 -8.19 3.29
C ALA A 42 -12.30 -8.11 2.61
N ALA A 43 -12.57 -8.97 1.62
CA ALA A 43 -13.81 -8.92 0.86
C ALA A 43 -15.03 -9.22 1.73
N ILE A 44 -16.16 -8.57 1.45
CA ILE A 44 -17.44 -8.83 2.14
C ILE A 44 -17.93 -10.26 1.86
N ARG A 45 -17.74 -10.73 0.62
CA ARG A 45 -18.17 -12.06 0.17
C ARG A 45 -16.95 -12.86 -0.26
N ASN A 46 -16.93 -14.15 0.12
CA ASN A 46 -15.90 -15.12 -0.28
C ASN A 46 -14.46 -14.59 -0.11
N PRO A 47 -14.05 -14.18 1.10
CA PRO A 47 -12.70 -13.71 1.35
C PRO A 47 -11.66 -14.80 1.10
N THR A 48 -10.45 -14.40 0.73
CA THR A 48 -9.30 -15.29 0.87
C THR A 48 -8.92 -15.41 2.34
N GLU A 49 -8.50 -16.59 2.78
CA GLU A 49 -8.12 -16.80 4.18
C GLU A 49 -6.87 -16.00 4.57
N GLN A 50 -5.92 -15.90 3.63
CA GLN A 50 -4.65 -15.21 3.82
C GLN A 50 -4.52 -13.97 2.92
N PRO A 51 -3.90 -12.89 3.43
CA PRO A 51 -3.49 -11.74 2.61
C PRO A 51 -2.36 -12.14 1.65
N SER A 52 -2.32 -11.49 0.49
CA SER A 52 -1.20 -11.63 -0.44
C SER A 52 0.08 -10.99 0.12
N ALA A 53 1.24 -11.41 -0.36
CA ALA A 53 2.51 -10.75 -0.02
C ALA A 53 2.50 -9.26 -0.38
N ALA A 54 1.88 -8.90 -1.50
CA ALA A 54 1.70 -7.51 -1.91
C ALA A 54 0.82 -6.70 -0.93
N CYS A 55 -0.24 -7.31 -0.39
CA CYS A 55 -1.04 -6.68 0.66
C CYS A 55 -0.21 -6.46 1.92
N CYS A 56 0.53 -7.47 2.39
CA CYS A 56 1.34 -7.32 3.59
C CYS A 56 2.45 -6.28 3.42
N ALA A 57 3.10 -6.22 2.25
CA ALA A 57 4.07 -5.17 1.93
C ALA A 57 3.42 -3.77 1.93
N ALA A 58 2.21 -3.65 1.39
CA ALA A 58 1.48 -2.39 1.41
C ALA A 58 1.08 -1.97 2.84
N LEU A 59 0.64 -2.91 3.68
CA LEU A 59 0.31 -2.65 5.08
C LEU A 59 1.56 -2.30 5.92
N ALA A 60 2.72 -2.90 5.61
CA ALA A 60 3.97 -2.58 6.30
C ALA A 60 4.45 -1.15 6.01
N GLY A 61 4.12 -0.60 4.85
CA GLY A 61 4.36 0.81 4.50
C GLY A 61 3.23 1.76 4.93
N ALA A 62 2.08 1.25 5.37
CA ALA A 62 0.93 2.07 5.70
C ALA A 62 1.01 2.68 7.11
N ASP A 63 0.31 3.80 7.30
CA ASP A 63 0.09 4.39 8.61
C ASP A 63 -1.10 3.68 9.30
N LEU A 64 -0.80 2.61 10.03
CA LEU A 64 -1.79 1.81 10.76
C LEU A 64 -2.57 2.64 11.81
N PRO A 65 -1.95 3.52 12.62
CA PRO A 65 -2.68 4.48 13.46
C PRO A 65 -3.69 5.33 12.70
N CYS A 66 -3.31 5.88 11.55
CA CYS A 66 -4.23 6.63 10.69
C CYS A 66 -5.37 5.73 10.19
N LEU A 67 -5.08 4.53 9.67
CA LEU A 67 -6.10 3.59 9.20
C LEU A 67 -7.10 3.24 10.30
N CYS A 68 -6.63 3.10 11.54
CA CYS A 68 -7.50 2.81 12.68
C CYS A 68 -8.59 3.88 12.90
N ARG A 69 -8.29 5.15 12.61
CA ARG A 69 -9.27 6.24 12.72
C ARG A 69 -10.43 6.09 11.73
N TYR A 70 -10.24 5.31 10.67
CA TYR A 70 -11.26 4.99 9.67
C TYR A 70 -12.05 3.71 9.99
N LYS A 71 -11.84 3.06 11.14
CA LYS A 71 -12.59 1.85 11.52
C LYS A 71 -14.11 2.05 11.53
N ASN A 72 -14.57 3.25 11.87
CA ASN A 72 -15.99 3.60 11.92
C ASN A 72 -16.56 4.05 10.55
N ALA A 73 -15.72 4.19 9.53
CA ALA A 73 -16.12 4.60 8.19
C ALA A 73 -16.56 3.40 7.32
N ALA A 74 -17.14 2.36 7.92
CA ALA A 74 -17.49 1.10 7.26
C ALA A 74 -18.27 1.30 5.96
N GLY A 75 -19.22 2.25 5.96
CA GLY A 75 -20.04 2.55 4.78
C GLY A 75 -19.23 2.97 3.55
N VAL A 76 -18.15 3.73 3.73
CA VAL A 76 -17.27 4.18 2.64
C VAL A 76 -16.49 2.99 2.07
N TRP A 77 -15.90 2.17 2.94
CA TRP A 77 -15.14 0.97 2.54
C TRP A 77 -16.00 -0.05 1.80
N VAL A 78 -17.23 -0.27 2.27
CA VAL A 78 -18.19 -1.17 1.64
C VAL A 78 -18.67 -0.64 0.29
N ARG A 79 -18.96 0.66 0.19
CA ARG A 79 -19.49 1.29 -1.04
C ARG A 79 -18.46 1.30 -2.16
N PHE A 80 -17.24 1.77 -1.89
CA PHE A 80 -16.25 2.04 -2.93
C PHE A 80 -15.28 0.88 -3.17
N TYR A 81 -14.92 0.14 -2.12
CA TYR A 81 -13.87 -0.88 -2.20
C TYR A 81 -14.38 -2.31 -2.02
N ARG A 82 -15.67 -2.49 -1.68
CA ARG A 82 -16.25 -3.81 -1.35
C ARG A 82 -15.48 -4.53 -0.24
N ILE A 83 -14.95 -3.75 0.70
CA ILE A 83 -14.16 -4.20 1.84
C ILE A 83 -15.03 -4.21 3.10
N ASP A 84 -14.94 -5.29 3.88
CA ASP A 84 -15.41 -5.35 5.26
C ASP A 84 -14.34 -4.76 6.18
N ILE A 85 -14.69 -3.70 6.93
CA ILE A 85 -13.72 -2.96 7.72
C ILE A 85 -13.20 -3.77 8.91
N ASN A 86 -14.00 -4.65 9.50
CA ASN A 86 -13.57 -5.48 10.63
C ASN A 86 -12.53 -6.51 10.16
N ARG A 87 -12.76 -7.10 8.98
CA ARG A 87 -11.77 -8.00 8.36
C ARG A 87 -10.50 -7.26 7.95
N ALA A 88 -10.63 -6.04 7.41
CA ALA A 88 -9.49 -5.20 7.05
C ALA A 88 -8.59 -4.87 8.25
N MET A 89 -9.19 -4.51 9.40
CA MET A 89 -8.44 -4.21 10.63
C MET A 89 -7.72 -5.43 11.22
N GLY A 90 -8.15 -6.66 10.86
CA GLY A 90 -7.46 -7.90 11.22
C GLY A 90 -6.29 -8.29 10.30
N LEU A 91 -6.16 -7.68 9.12
CA LEU A 91 -5.09 -8.05 8.17
C LEU A 91 -3.68 -7.77 8.68
N PRO A 92 -3.39 -6.64 9.37
CA PRO A 92 -2.06 -6.38 9.91
C PRO A 92 -1.54 -7.53 10.79
N GLY A 93 -2.38 -8.07 11.69
CA GLY A 93 -2.01 -9.21 12.52
C GLY A 93 -1.67 -10.47 11.71
N LYS A 94 -2.41 -10.75 10.63
CA LYS A 94 -2.11 -11.85 9.70
C LYS A 94 -0.80 -11.65 8.93
N CYS A 95 -0.35 -10.41 8.78
CA CYS A 95 0.92 -10.04 8.17
C CYS A 95 2.07 -9.91 9.20
N GLY A 96 1.85 -10.24 10.48
CA GLY A 96 2.85 -10.08 11.54
C GLY A 96 3.08 -8.63 11.97
N LEU A 97 2.15 -7.72 11.65
CA LEU A 97 2.20 -6.31 12.01
C LEU A 97 1.31 -6.05 13.24
N ALA A 98 1.71 -5.10 14.08
CA ALA A 98 0.94 -4.71 15.26
C ALA A 98 -0.05 -3.59 14.92
N MET A 99 -1.34 -3.84 15.15
CA MET A 99 -2.36 -2.81 15.11
C MET A 99 -2.39 -2.04 16.46
N PRO A 100 -2.64 -0.72 16.46
CA PRO A 100 -2.83 0.02 17.71
C PRO A 100 -3.96 -0.56 18.56
N ALA A 101 -3.82 -0.45 19.88
CA ALA A 101 -4.87 -0.86 20.81
C ALA A 101 -6.18 -0.09 20.56
N ASN A 102 -7.32 -0.76 20.74
CA ASN A 102 -8.66 -0.24 20.45
C ASN A 102 -8.93 0.03 18.96
N CYS A 103 -8.09 -0.50 18.07
CA CYS A 103 -8.56 -1.14 16.84
C CYS A 103 -8.79 -2.63 17.12
#